data_AF-A0A0B0D3R9-F1
#
_entry.id   AF-A0A0B0D3R9-F1
#
_cell.length_a   1.000
_cell.length_b   1.000
_cell.length_c   1.000
_cell.angle_alpha   90.00
_cell.angle_beta   90.00
_cell.angle_gamma   90.00
#
_symmetry.space_group_name_H-M   'P 1'
#
loop_
_entity.id
_entity.type
_entity.pdbx_description
1 polymer ?
#
loop_
_entity_poly.entity_id
_entity_poly.type
_entity_poly.pdbx_seq_one_letter_code
_entity_poly.pdbx_strand_id
1 'polypeptide(L)'
;MQIHVVKSGETLWAIARKYRTDMNQIILANQMENPGVLVVGQDLVIPEPGREYVVQSGDSLWGIAQRFGISVQELAAVNQIANPSLIFIGEVLVLPYFPYTVQQGDSIWRISQQFGVSADRIVQVNNIANPSLLYVGQTLYIPRRPRPVKEINAYTTTMTEAGRNEVLALGRNFTYLSPFTHAIRADGSITELNDGAVIEAAKSNNVAPLLVLTNFSGRKFDS
;
A
#
# COMPACT_ATOMS: atom_id res chain seq x y z
N MET A 1 -5.04 -8.03 -3.47
CA MET A 1 -4.34 -9.30 -3.29
C MET A 1 -5.06 -10.06 -2.22
N GLN A 2 -5.09 -11.38 -2.37
CA GLN A 2 -5.69 -12.28 -1.39
C GLN A 2 -4.65 -13.30 -0.95
N ILE A 3 -4.70 -13.70 0.31
CA ILE A 3 -3.88 -14.82 0.80
C ILE A 3 -4.69 -16.10 0.67
N HIS A 4 -4.13 -17.08 -0.01
CA HIS A 4 -4.68 -18.42 -0.15
C HIS A 4 -3.80 -19.42 0.59
N VAL A 5 -4.36 -20.10 1.58
CA VAL A 5 -3.70 -21.19 2.29
C VAL A 5 -3.90 -22.48 1.52
N VAL A 6 -2.82 -23.07 1.02
CA VAL A 6 -2.83 -24.32 0.24
C VAL A 6 -3.43 -25.46 1.05
N LYS A 7 -4.37 -26.17 0.44
CA LYS A 7 -5.01 -27.37 0.99
C LYS A 7 -4.48 -28.63 0.33
N SER A 8 -4.71 -29.76 0.99
CA SER A 8 -4.32 -31.08 0.48
C SER A 8 -4.90 -31.32 -0.92
N GLY A 9 -4.02 -31.65 -1.87
CA GLY A 9 -4.38 -31.98 -3.26
C GLY A 9 -4.62 -30.78 -4.18
N GLU A 10 -4.43 -29.54 -3.73
CA GLU A 10 -4.49 -28.37 -4.62
C GLU A 10 -3.25 -28.29 -5.52
N THR A 11 -3.45 -27.73 -6.72
CA THR A 11 -2.38 -27.39 -7.67
C THR A 11 -2.42 -25.90 -7.98
N LEU A 12 -1.29 -25.31 -8.38
CA LEU A 12 -1.25 -23.90 -8.78
C LEU A 12 -2.23 -23.61 -9.92
N TRP A 13 -2.42 -24.54 -10.85
CA TRP A 13 -3.39 -24.40 -11.93
C TRP A 13 -4.83 -24.31 -11.41
N ALA A 14 -5.22 -25.19 -10.48
CA ALA A 14 -6.56 -25.17 -9.89
C ALA A 14 -6.80 -23.89 -9.08
N ILE A 15 -5.78 -23.43 -8.36
CA ILE A 15 -5.80 -22.17 -7.61
C ILE A 15 -5.94 -20.98 -8.57
N ALA A 16 -5.08 -20.88 -9.59
CA ALA A 16 -5.13 -19.82 -10.60
C ALA A 16 -6.53 -19.72 -11.23
N ARG A 17 -7.09 -20.86 -11.64
CA ARG A 17 -8.45 -20.95 -12.20
C ARG A 17 -9.53 -20.49 -11.23
N LYS A 18 -9.45 -20.90 -9.96
CA LYS A 18 -10.39 -20.50 -8.89
C LYS A 18 -10.40 -18.98 -8.70
N TYR A 19 -9.24 -18.35 -8.69
CA TYR A 19 -9.10 -16.90 -8.53
C TYR A 19 -9.19 -16.13 -9.85
N ARG A 20 -9.39 -16.82 -10.98
CA ARG A 20 -9.43 -16.25 -12.34
C ARG A 20 -8.16 -15.44 -12.67
N THR A 21 -7.04 -15.84 -12.08
CA THR A 21 -5.73 -15.22 -12.30
C THR A 21 -4.84 -16.15 -13.13
N ASP A 22 -3.71 -15.63 -13.55
CA ASP A 22 -2.72 -16.38 -14.31
C ASP A 22 -1.73 -17.09 -13.38
N MET A 23 -1.32 -18.30 -13.76
CA MET A 23 -0.42 -19.10 -12.93
C MET A 23 0.95 -18.44 -12.80
N ASN A 24 1.47 -17.84 -13.87
CA ASN A 24 2.75 -17.13 -13.85
C ASN A 24 2.67 -15.89 -12.95
N GLN A 25 1.53 -15.21 -12.90
CA GLN A 25 1.31 -14.11 -11.95
C GLN A 25 1.42 -14.57 -10.49
N ILE A 26 0.87 -15.74 -10.15
CA ILE A 26 1.02 -16.31 -8.80
C ILE A 26 2.49 -16.67 -8.53
N ILE A 27 3.15 -17.35 -9.48
CA ILE A 27 4.55 -17.79 -9.34
C ILE A 27 5.47 -16.60 -9.05
N LEU A 28 5.34 -15.54 -9.86
CA LEU A 28 6.16 -14.34 -9.73
C LEU A 28 5.86 -13.55 -8.45
N ALA A 29 4.59 -13.42 -8.06
CA ALA A 29 4.21 -12.73 -6.81
C ALA A 29 4.75 -13.41 -5.56
N ASN A 30 4.95 -14.74 -5.62
CA ASN A 30 5.45 -15.54 -4.51
C ASN A 30 6.92 -15.94 -4.67
N GLN A 31 7.61 -15.41 -5.70
CA GLN A 31 9.00 -15.71 -6.01
C GLN A 31 9.30 -17.23 -6.01
N MET A 32 8.38 -18.02 -6.57
CA MET A 32 8.44 -19.48 -6.44
C MET A 32 9.51 -20.07 -7.35
N GLU A 33 10.49 -20.73 -6.74
CA GLU A 33 11.51 -21.49 -7.48
C GLU A 33 10.97 -22.81 -8.04
N ASN A 34 10.11 -23.49 -7.27
CA ASN A 34 9.59 -24.82 -7.58
C ASN A 34 8.05 -24.82 -7.67
N PRO A 35 7.45 -24.25 -8.74
CA PRO A 35 6.00 -24.09 -8.83
C PRO A 35 5.20 -25.40 -8.92
N GLY A 36 5.86 -26.52 -9.22
CA GLY A 36 5.23 -27.85 -9.24
C GLY A 36 5.02 -28.48 -7.86
N VAL A 37 5.59 -27.91 -6.79
CA VAL A 37 5.53 -28.47 -5.44
C VAL A 37 4.83 -27.47 -4.52
N LEU A 38 3.62 -27.81 -4.10
CA LEU A 38 2.87 -27.05 -3.10
C LEU A 38 2.84 -27.80 -1.78
N VAL A 39 3.04 -27.06 -0.69
CA VAL A 39 3.00 -27.61 0.68
C VAL A 39 1.67 -27.24 1.32
N VAL A 40 1.00 -28.22 1.94
CA VAL A 40 -0.24 -27.95 2.68
C VAL A 40 0.03 -26.97 3.82
N GLY A 41 -0.79 -25.93 3.92
CA GLY A 41 -0.59 -24.82 4.87
C GLY A 41 0.29 -23.69 4.34
N GLN A 42 0.86 -23.80 3.14
CA GLN A 42 1.60 -22.71 2.51
C GLN A 42 0.66 -21.55 2.18
N ASP A 43 1.04 -20.34 2.59
CA ASP A 43 0.38 -19.11 2.19
C ASP A 43 0.86 -18.68 0.81
N LEU A 44 -0.09 -18.46 -0.11
CA LEU A 44 0.16 -17.90 -1.42
C LEU A 44 -0.49 -16.54 -1.55
N VAL A 45 0.30 -15.55 -1.95
CA VAL A 45 -0.18 -14.25 -2.44
C VAL A 45 -0.82 -14.47 -3.81
N ILE A 46 -2.12 -14.23 -3.91
CA ILE A 46 -2.87 -14.31 -5.15
C ILE A 46 -3.20 -12.87 -5.62
N PRO A 47 -2.56 -12.40 -6.71
CA PRO A 47 -2.91 -11.12 -7.32
C PRO A 47 -4.36 -11.10 -7.78
N GLU A 48 -5.07 -10.01 -7.53
CA GLU A 48 -6.45 -9.82 -8.00
C GLU A 48 -6.47 -9.37 -9.47
N PRO A 49 -7.00 -10.18 -10.40
CA PRO A 49 -7.03 -9.84 -11.82
C PRO A 49 -7.73 -8.51 -12.07
N GLY A 50 -7.13 -7.64 -12.89
CA GLY A 50 -7.68 -6.32 -13.23
C GLY A 50 -7.60 -5.30 -12.10
N ARG A 51 -7.08 -5.67 -10.92
CA ARG A 51 -6.75 -4.75 -9.82
C ARG A 51 -5.26 -4.69 -9.56
N GLU A 52 -4.58 -5.79 -9.83
CA GLU A 52 -3.16 -5.98 -9.64
C GLU A 52 -2.56 -6.66 -10.86
N TYR A 53 -1.29 -6.35 -11.11
CA TYR A 53 -0.50 -6.93 -12.18
C TYR A 53 0.92 -7.17 -11.69
N VAL A 54 1.40 -8.39 -11.84
CA VAL A 54 2.76 -8.78 -11.47
C VAL A 54 3.64 -8.63 -12.68
N VAL A 55 4.67 -7.80 -12.57
CA VAL A 55 5.62 -7.49 -13.64
C VAL A 55 6.33 -8.77 -14.08
N GLN A 56 6.34 -8.99 -15.38
CA GLN A 56 6.93 -10.14 -16.04
C GLN A 56 8.19 -9.75 -16.80
N SER A 57 8.97 -10.75 -17.22
CA SER A 57 10.13 -10.51 -18.08
C SER A 57 9.73 -9.81 -19.38
N GLY A 58 10.42 -8.72 -19.72
CA GLY A 58 10.15 -7.92 -20.91
C GLY A 58 9.08 -6.83 -20.73
N ASP A 59 8.45 -6.74 -19.57
CA ASP A 59 7.50 -5.67 -19.31
C ASP A 59 8.20 -4.30 -19.18
N SER A 60 7.44 -3.27 -19.56
CA SER A 60 7.75 -1.87 -19.23
C SER A 60 6.51 -1.22 -18.63
N LEU A 61 6.67 -0.19 -17.81
CA LEU A 61 5.52 0.51 -17.23
C LEU A 61 4.60 1.09 -18.31
N TRP A 62 5.18 1.52 -19.43
CA TRP A 62 4.45 1.96 -20.62
C TRP A 62 3.62 0.84 -21.27
N GLY A 63 4.22 -0.32 -21.53
CA GLY A 63 3.51 -1.44 -22.15
C GLY A 63 2.37 -1.97 -21.28
N ILE A 64 2.59 -2.02 -19.96
CA ILE A 64 1.55 -2.37 -18.98
C ILE A 64 0.44 -1.32 -18.99
N ALA A 65 0.79 -0.03 -18.91
CA ALA A 65 -0.18 1.06 -18.91
C ALA A 65 -1.05 1.04 -20.18
N GLN A 66 -0.43 0.85 -21.35
CA GLN A 66 -1.13 0.71 -22.63
C GLN A 66 -2.07 -0.49 -22.64
N ARG A 67 -1.62 -1.65 -22.15
CA ARG A 67 -2.43 -2.88 -22.06
C ARG A 67 -3.73 -2.66 -21.26
N PHE A 68 -3.67 -1.88 -20.21
CA PHE A 68 -4.81 -1.60 -19.34
C PHE A 68 -5.55 -0.29 -19.67
N GLY A 69 -5.13 0.43 -20.72
CA GLY A 69 -5.75 1.69 -21.13
C GLY A 69 -5.61 2.82 -20.11
N ILE A 70 -4.49 2.86 -19.37
CA ILE A 70 -4.20 3.87 -18.35
C ILE A 70 -2.95 4.66 -18.70
N SER A 71 -2.77 5.84 -18.12
CA SER A 71 -1.53 6.60 -18.32
C SER A 71 -0.38 6.03 -17.47
N VAL A 72 0.86 6.18 -17.95
CA VAL A 72 2.06 5.82 -17.19
C VAL A 72 2.13 6.62 -15.89
N GLN A 73 1.73 7.89 -15.94
CA GLN A 73 1.74 8.79 -14.79
C GLN A 73 0.76 8.32 -13.71
N GLU A 74 -0.46 7.92 -14.07
CA GLU A 74 -1.42 7.39 -13.10
C GLU A 74 -0.95 6.06 -12.51
N LEU A 75 -0.40 5.17 -13.34
CA LEU A 75 0.13 3.88 -12.88
C LEU A 75 1.34 4.07 -11.96
N ALA A 76 2.26 4.97 -12.30
CA ALA A 76 3.41 5.29 -11.45
C ALA A 76 2.96 5.94 -10.13
N ALA A 77 2.00 6.87 -10.18
CA ALA A 77 1.52 7.58 -9.00
C ALA A 77 0.85 6.63 -7.99
N VAL A 78 -0.01 5.71 -8.43
CA VAL A 78 -0.68 4.77 -7.51
C VAL A 78 0.29 3.76 -6.86
N ASN A 79 1.42 3.50 -7.53
CA ASN A 79 2.48 2.61 -7.05
C ASN A 79 3.67 3.33 -6.40
N GLN A 80 3.64 4.66 -6.30
CA GLN A 80 4.73 5.47 -5.76
C GLN A 80 6.08 5.23 -6.48
N ILE A 81 6.02 4.95 -7.78
CA ILE A 81 7.20 4.72 -8.61
C ILE A 81 7.81 6.07 -8.98
N ALA A 82 9.02 6.32 -8.47
CA ALA A 82 9.76 7.56 -8.74
C ALA A 82 10.36 7.58 -10.15
N ASN A 83 10.85 6.43 -10.63
CA ASN A 83 11.40 6.28 -11.98
C ASN A 83 10.58 5.27 -12.78
N PRO A 84 9.67 5.73 -13.67
CA PRO A 84 8.85 4.86 -14.53
C PRO A 84 9.61 3.86 -15.39
N SER A 85 10.91 4.09 -15.65
CA SER A 85 11.76 3.21 -16.44
C SER A 85 12.37 2.05 -15.63
N LEU A 86 12.18 2.03 -14.31
CA LEU A 86 12.72 1.01 -13.42
C LEU A 86 11.58 0.28 -12.72
N ILE A 87 11.20 -0.86 -13.28
CA ILE A 87 10.31 -1.85 -12.65
C ILE A 87 11.01 -3.20 -12.65
N PHE A 88 10.69 -4.06 -11.68
CA PHE A 88 11.37 -5.33 -11.47
C PHE A 88 10.43 -6.52 -11.68
N ILE A 89 10.95 -7.61 -12.25
CA ILE A 89 10.18 -8.85 -12.40
C ILE A 89 9.71 -9.32 -11.02
N GLY A 90 8.44 -9.71 -10.91
CA GLY A 90 7.80 -10.10 -9.66
C GLY A 90 7.23 -8.92 -8.85
N GLU A 91 7.51 -7.68 -9.25
CA GLU A 91 6.90 -6.50 -8.62
C GLU A 91 5.39 -6.51 -8.84
N VAL A 92 4.62 -6.35 -7.77
CA VAL A 92 3.16 -6.29 -7.84
C VAL A 92 2.72 -4.84 -8.00
N LEU A 93 2.28 -4.49 -9.19
CA LEU A 93 1.68 -3.20 -9.49
C LEU A 93 0.20 -3.22 -9.17
N VAL A 94 -0.24 -2.19 -8.45
CA VAL A 94 -1.65 -1.86 -8.24
C VAL A 94 -2.14 -1.04 -9.44
N LEU A 95 -3.26 -1.45 -10.04
CA LEU A 95 -3.90 -0.71 -11.12
C LEU A 95 -4.82 0.38 -10.54
N PRO A 96 -4.83 1.61 -11.09
CA PRO A 96 -5.61 2.73 -10.54
C PRO A 96 -7.13 2.52 -10.66
N TYR A 97 -7.55 1.71 -11.64
CA TYR A 97 -8.93 1.37 -11.93
C TYR A 97 -9.07 -0.14 -12.06
N PHE A 98 -10.27 -0.67 -11.82
CA PHE A 98 -10.59 -2.08 -12.07
C PHE A 98 -11.92 -2.22 -12.79
N PRO A 99 -12.08 -3.24 -13.66
CA PRO A 99 -13.32 -3.43 -14.40
C PRO A 99 -14.43 -3.93 -13.49
N TYR A 100 -15.64 -3.40 -13.69
CA TYR A 100 -16.88 -3.80 -13.06
C TYR A 100 -17.97 -3.88 -14.13
N THR A 101 -18.67 -5.00 -14.19
CA THR A 101 -19.80 -5.18 -15.11
C THR A 101 -21.08 -4.77 -14.42
N VAL A 102 -21.77 -3.79 -14.99
CA VAL A 102 -23.06 -3.28 -14.52
C VAL A 102 -24.07 -4.42 -14.44
N GLN A 103 -24.69 -4.56 -13.27
CA GLN A 103 -25.71 -5.54 -12.95
C GLN A 103 -27.11 -4.90 -12.98
N GLN A 104 -28.14 -5.76 -12.97
CA GLN A 104 -29.51 -5.29 -12.92
C GLN A 104 -29.76 -4.51 -11.62
N GLY A 105 -30.31 -3.30 -11.75
CA GLY A 105 -30.64 -2.42 -10.62
C GLY A 105 -29.51 -1.51 -10.15
N ASP A 106 -28.35 -1.57 -10.81
CA ASP A 106 -27.24 -0.67 -10.57
C ASP A 106 -27.57 0.79 -10.91
N SER A 107 -26.90 1.66 -10.18
CA SER A 107 -26.77 3.08 -10.49
C SER A 107 -25.36 3.52 -10.11
N ILE A 108 -24.87 4.62 -10.69
CA ILE A 108 -23.56 5.19 -10.31
C ILE A 108 -23.48 5.43 -8.80
N TRP A 109 -24.56 5.87 -8.18
CA TRP A 109 -24.61 6.08 -6.73
C TRP A 109 -24.46 4.77 -5.95
N ARG A 110 -25.17 3.69 -6.31
CA ARG A 110 -25.03 2.39 -5.62
C ARG A 110 -23.63 1.81 -5.76
N ILE A 111 -23.07 1.88 -6.97
CA ILE A 111 -21.70 1.42 -7.26
C ILE A 111 -20.69 2.24 -6.45
N SER A 112 -20.86 3.57 -6.41
CA SER A 112 -20.05 4.49 -5.60
C SER A 112 -20.04 4.09 -4.12
N GLN A 113 -21.22 3.81 -3.54
CA GLN A 113 -21.32 3.37 -2.14
C GLN A 113 -20.70 1.99 -1.92
N GLN A 114 -20.94 1.05 -2.84
CA GLN A 114 -20.41 -0.31 -2.77
C GLN A 114 -18.87 -0.33 -2.73
N PHE A 115 -18.22 0.50 -3.55
CA PHE A 115 -16.76 0.53 -3.66
C PHE A 115 -16.10 1.64 -2.82
N GLY A 116 -16.89 2.47 -2.13
CA GLY A 116 -16.40 3.57 -1.30
C GLY A 116 -15.62 4.61 -2.10
N VAL A 117 -16.07 4.91 -3.32
CA VAL A 117 -15.44 5.88 -4.23
C VAL A 117 -16.45 6.95 -4.65
N SER A 118 -15.98 8.13 -5.04
CA SER A 118 -16.87 9.20 -5.50
C SER A 118 -17.62 8.83 -6.78
N ALA A 119 -18.93 9.07 -6.82
CA ALA A 119 -19.77 8.95 -8.01
C ALA A 119 -19.22 9.78 -9.18
N ASP A 120 -18.84 11.04 -8.92
CA ASP A 120 -18.27 11.93 -9.94
C ASP A 120 -16.97 11.38 -10.51
N ARG A 121 -16.15 10.74 -9.66
CA ARG A 121 -14.89 10.13 -10.13
C ARG A 121 -15.17 8.93 -11.03
N ILE A 122 -16.19 8.11 -10.74
CA ILE A 122 -16.61 7.03 -11.63
C ILE A 122 -17.06 7.61 -12.98
N VAL A 123 -17.90 8.65 -12.97
CA VAL A 123 -18.40 9.31 -14.19
C VAL A 123 -17.26 9.84 -15.06
N GLN A 124 -16.32 10.57 -14.44
CA GLN A 124 -15.17 11.16 -15.12
C GLN A 124 -14.26 10.10 -15.76
N VAL A 125 -13.88 9.07 -15.01
CA VAL A 125 -12.97 8.02 -15.50
C VAL A 125 -13.59 7.23 -16.65
N ASN A 126 -14.92 7.06 -16.63
CA ASN A 126 -15.64 6.33 -17.66
C ASN A 126 -16.17 7.23 -18.80
N ASN A 127 -15.87 8.53 -18.78
CA ASN A 127 -16.38 9.52 -19.73
C ASN A 127 -17.90 9.42 -19.94
N ILE A 128 -18.66 9.21 -18.85
CA ILE A 128 -20.11 9.00 -18.92
C ILE A 128 -20.80 10.36 -19.12
N ALA A 129 -21.49 10.52 -20.26
CA ALA A 129 -22.25 11.74 -20.54
C ALA A 129 -23.54 11.87 -19.72
N ASN A 130 -24.25 10.75 -19.51
CA ASN A 130 -25.47 10.71 -18.71
C ASN A 130 -25.39 9.61 -17.63
N PRO A 131 -25.09 9.97 -16.36
CA PRO A 131 -24.96 9.03 -15.25
C PRO A 131 -26.23 8.24 -14.90
N SER A 132 -27.39 8.68 -15.40
CA SER A 132 -28.68 8.02 -15.16
C SER A 132 -28.94 6.86 -16.13
N LEU A 133 -28.14 6.73 -17.19
CA LEU A 133 -28.29 5.69 -18.21
C LEU A 133 -27.13 4.70 -18.12
N LEU A 134 -27.31 3.66 -17.30
CA LEU A 134 -26.42 2.50 -17.27
C LEU A 134 -27.11 1.30 -17.92
N TYR A 135 -26.36 0.53 -18.69
CA TYR A 135 -26.85 -0.67 -19.34
C TYR A 135 -26.30 -1.91 -18.65
N VAL A 136 -27.17 -2.88 -18.34
CA VAL A 136 -26.72 -4.17 -17.81
C VAL A 136 -25.73 -4.82 -18.77
N GLY A 137 -24.61 -5.29 -18.24
CA GLY A 137 -23.50 -5.84 -19.04
C GLY A 137 -22.45 -4.80 -19.49
N GLN A 138 -22.71 -3.50 -19.31
CA GLN A 138 -21.72 -2.45 -19.56
C GLN A 138 -20.53 -2.61 -18.60
N THR A 139 -19.30 -2.51 -19.12
CA THR A 139 -18.10 -2.48 -18.27
C THR A 139 -17.78 -1.05 -17.88
N LEU A 140 -17.62 -0.82 -16.59
CA LEU A 140 -17.13 0.41 -15.98
C LEU A 140 -15.75 0.16 -15.35
N TYR A 141 -14.85 1.11 -15.50
CA TYR A 141 -13.58 1.18 -14.78
C TYR A 141 -13.79 1.93 -13.47
N ILE A 142 -13.81 1.19 -12.38
CA ILE A 142 -14.04 1.75 -11.05
C ILE A 142 -12.69 2.15 -10.46
N PRO A 143 -12.52 3.43 -10.05
CA PRO A 143 -11.34 3.87 -9.32
C PRO A 143 -11.14 3.05 -8.05
N ARG A 144 -9.88 2.82 -7.70
CA ARG A 144 -9.59 2.36 -6.35
C ARG A 144 -9.99 3.42 -5.34
N ARG A 145 -10.49 2.95 -4.20
CA ARG A 145 -10.71 3.80 -3.04
C ARG A 145 -9.41 4.52 -2.69
N PRO A 146 -9.42 5.86 -2.59
CA PRO A 146 -8.26 6.61 -2.14
C PRO A 146 -7.76 6.05 -0.81
N ARG A 147 -6.44 5.91 -0.65
CA ARG A 147 -5.88 5.55 0.64
C ARG A 147 -6.25 6.68 1.62
N PRO A 148 -6.84 6.38 2.78
CA PRO A 148 -7.12 7.41 3.76
C PRO A 148 -5.80 8.06 4.16
N VAL A 149 -5.81 9.38 4.31
CA VAL A 149 -4.69 10.09 4.91
C VAL A 149 -4.58 9.59 6.36
N LYS A 150 -3.37 9.17 6.74
CA LYS A 150 -3.07 8.71 8.10
C LYS A 150 -1.92 9.53 8.64
N GLU A 151 -2.02 9.87 9.92
CA GLU A 151 -0.90 10.40 10.67
C GLU A 151 -0.18 9.24 11.36
N ILE A 152 1.15 9.23 11.27
CA ILE A 152 1.99 8.15 11.81
C ILE A 152 2.99 8.77 12.79
N ASN A 153 2.94 8.33 14.04
CA ASN A 153 3.95 8.67 15.04
C ASN A 153 4.93 7.50 15.21
N ALA A 154 6.23 7.79 15.11
CA ALA A 154 7.28 6.83 15.39
C ALA A 154 7.99 7.17 16.70
N TYR A 155 8.20 6.19 17.55
CA TYR A 155 9.03 6.34 18.74
C TYR A 155 10.46 5.88 18.45
N THR A 156 11.45 6.59 19.01
CA THR A 156 12.84 6.14 19.00
C THR A 156 13.44 6.21 20.41
N THR A 157 14.20 5.18 20.77
CA THR A 157 15.02 5.14 21.99
C THR A 157 16.51 5.23 21.67
N THR A 158 16.86 5.40 20.39
CA THR A 158 18.24 5.41 19.90
C THR A 158 18.62 6.84 19.52
N MET A 159 19.32 7.54 20.41
CA MET A 159 19.73 8.94 20.20
C MET A 159 21.11 9.08 19.52
N THR A 160 21.69 7.96 19.09
CA THR A 160 22.98 7.93 18.42
C THR A 160 22.85 8.18 16.91
N GLU A 161 23.99 8.27 16.24
CA GLU A 161 24.08 8.32 14.78
C GLU A 161 23.31 7.19 14.06
N ALA A 162 23.19 6.02 14.69
CA ALA A 162 22.37 4.94 14.15
C ALA A 162 20.88 5.33 14.08
N GLY A 163 20.34 5.94 15.14
CA GLY A 163 18.96 6.41 15.16
C GLY A 163 18.73 7.56 14.18
N ARG A 164 19.72 8.45 14.00
CA ARG A 164 19.67 9.49 12.96
C ARG A 164 19.48 8.88 11.57
N ASN A 165 20.30 7.88 11.23
CA ASN A 165 20.24 7.22 9.92
C ASN A 165 18.94 6.45 9.71
N GLU A 166 18.38 5.85 10.76
CA GLU A 166 17.07 5.22 10.72
C GLU A 166 15.96 6.24 10.43
N VAL A 167 15.97 7.38 11.13
CA VAL A 167 15.01 8.47 10.89
C VAL A 167 15.16 9.04 9.48
N LEU A 168 16.38 9.18 8.96
CA LEU A 168 16.62 9.62 7.58
C LEU A 168 16.04 8.65 6.56
N ALA A 169 16.23 7.34 6.77
CA ALA A 169 15.78 6.31 5.84
C ALA A 169 14.25 6.11 5.86
N LEU A 170 13.63 6.23 7.03
CA LEU A 170 12.22 5.91 7.24
C LEU A 170 11.31 7.14 7.37
N GLY A 171 11.88 8.33 7.54
CA GLY A 171 11.18 9.57 7.87
C GLY A 171 10.03 9.91 6.92
N ARG A 172 10.15 9.58 5.62
CA ARG A 172 9.07 9.73 4.64
C ARG A 172 7.75 9.03 5.00
N ASN A 173 7.80 8.06 5.91
CA ASN A 173 6.64 7.31 6.38
C ASN A 173 6.03 7.87 7.67
N PHE A 174 6.62 8.92 8.25
CA PHE A 174 6.21 9.47 9.54
C PHE A 174 5.58 10.85 9.37
N THR A 175 4.60 11.14 10.21
CA THR A 175 4.09 12.50 10.45
C THR A 175 4.79 13.09 11.67
N TYR A 176 5.01 12.25 12.69
CA TYR A 176 5.63 12.65 13.94
C TYR A 176 6.78 11.72 14.31
N LEU A 177 7.80 12.29 14.97
CA LEU A 177 8.85 11.55 15.65
C LEU A 177 8.80 11.88 17.15
N SER A 178 8.84 10.85 17.98
CA SER A 178 8.77 10.94 19.43
C SER A 178 10.04 10.33 20.07
N PRO A 179 11.12 11.11 20.26
CA PRO A 179 12.28 10.69 21.05
C PRO A 179 11.86 10.34 22.49
N PHE A 180 12.14 9.12 22.91
CA PHE A 180 11.76 8.61 24.23
C PHE A 180 13.00 8.53 25.14
N THR A 181 13.09 9.27 26.25
CA THR A 181 12.09 10.21 26.83
C THR A 181 12.75 11.35 27.62
N HIS A 182 12.02 12.45 27.78
CA HIS A 182 12.35 13.52 28.72
C HIS A 182 11.61 13.26 30.04
N ALA A 183 12.33 12.83 31.08
CA ALA A 183 11.73 12.59 32.39
C ALA A 183 11.62 13.89 33.20
N ILE A 184 10.46 14.10 33.83
CA ILE A 184 10.21 15.18 34.78
C ILE A 184 10.69 14.73 36.17
N ARG A 185 11.49 15.56 36.83
CA ARG A 185 11.97 15.34 38.20
C ARG A 185 11.04 16.00 39.23
N ALA A 186 11.17 15.58 40.49
CA ALA A 186 10.36 16.10 41.60
C ALA A 186 10.53 17.61 41.83
N ASP A 187 11.66 18.19 41.41
CA ASP A 187 11.92 19.63 41.47
C ASP A 187 11.35 20.41 40.26
N GLY A 188 10.63 19.74 39.35
CA GLY A 188 10.07 20.31 38.14
C GLY A 188 11.04 20.43 36.96
N SER A 189 12.31 20.02 37.13
CA SER A 189 13.28 19.99 36.02
C SER A 189 13.04 18.82 35.07
N ILE A 190 13.57 18.92 33.84
CA ILE A 190 13.46 17.90 32.80
C ILE A 190 14.84 17.29 32.53
N THR A 191 14.92 15.97 32.29
CA THR A 191 16.18 15.31 31.88
C THR A 191 16.56 15.66 30.45
N GLU A 192 17.86 15.80 30.20
CA GLU A 192 18.40 15.91 28.84
C GLU A 192 18.43 14.54 28.15
N LEU A 193 18.00 14.48 26.89
CA LEU A 193 17.95 13.26 26.07
C LEU A 193 19.04 13.20 24.99
N ASN A 194 19.67 14.35 24.68
CA ASN A 194 20.61 14.51 23.56
C ASN A 194 20.05 14.00 22.21
N ASP A 195 18.82 14.42 21.89
CA ASP A 195 18.03 13.98 20.73
C ASP A 195 18.16 14.90 19.51
N GLY A 196 19.07 15.88 19.54
CA GLY A 196 19.26 16.86 18.48
C GLY A 196 19.44 16.23 17.10
N ALA A 197 20.28 15.19 17.01
CA ALA A 197 20.57 14.52 15.74
C ALA A 197 19.32 13.86 15.12
N VAL A 198 18.48 13.20 15.94
CA VAL A 198 17.26 12.55 15.44
C VAL A 198 16.16 13.58 15.13
N ILE A 199 16.11 14.69 15.87
CA ILE A 199 15.21 15.82 15.59
C ILE A 199 15.56 16.50 14.26
N GLU A 200 16.85 16.72 13.99
CA GLU A 200 17.31 17.30 12.72
C GLU A 200 16.96 16.40 11.53
N ALA A 201 17.21 15.09 11.66
CA ALA A 201 16.83 14.10 10.65
C ALA A 201 15.31 14.03 10.41
N ALA A 202 14.51 14.20 11.46
CA ALA A 202 13.06 14.27 11.35
C ALA A 202 12.65 15.50 10.53
N LYS A 203 13.16 16.67 10.90
CA LYS A 203 12.88 17.94 10.22
C LYS A 203 13.28 17.91 8.75
N SER A 204 14.42 17.30 8.39
CA SER A 204 14.83 17.17 6.98
C SER A 204 13.89 16.30 6.15
N ASN A 205 13.08 15.45 6.79
CA ASN A 205 12.03 14.65 6.16
C ASN A 205 10.63 15.26 6.26
N ASN A 206 10.50 16.51 6.73
CA ASN A 206 9.21 17.14 7.06
C ASN A 206 8.41 16.39 8.14
N VAL A 207 9.10 15.73 9.07
CA VAL A 207 8.51 15.04 10.22
C VAL A 207 8.54 15.97 11.43
N ALA A 208 7.39 16.13 12.10
CA ALA A 208 7.28 16.99 13.26
C ALA A 208 7.74 16.27 14.54
N PRO A 209 8.76 16.79 15.27
CA PRO A 209 9.14 16.21 16.55
C PRO A 209 8.08 16.51 17.61
N LEU A 210 7.72 15.50 18.41
CA LEU A 210 6.86 15.63 19.57
C LEU A 210 7.69 15.54 20.85
N LEU A 211 7.47 16.46 21.77
CA LEU A 211 8.07 16.39 23.11
C LEU A 211 7.37 15.29 23.92
N VAL A 212 8.13 14.26 24.27
CA VAL A 212 7.64 13.18 25.15
C VAL A 212 8.09 13.44 26.57
N LEU A 213 7.14 13.76 27.46
CA LEU A 213 7.37 13.93 28.89
C LEU A 213 6.90 12.70 29.67
N THR A 214 7.73 12.21 30.58
CA THR A 214 7.38 11.06 31.45
C THR A 214 7.77 11.29 32.90
N ASN A 215 7.11 10.58 33.82
CA ASN A 215 7.53 10.38 35.22
C ASN A 215 8.44 9.15 35.36
N PHE A 216 9.29 8.90 34.34
CA PHE A 216 10.10 7.69 34.29
C PHE A 216 11.38 7.87 35.13
N SER A 217 11.56 7.03 36.14
CA SER A 217 12.67 7.09 37.08
C SER A 217 13.23 5.68 37.32
N GLY A 218 14.56 5.52 37.27
CA GLY A 218 15.20 4.24 37.60
C GLY A 218 14.70 3.03 36.79
N ARG A 219 14.38 3.22 35.49
CA ARG A 219 13.81 2.22 34.56
C ARG A 219 12.36 1.79 34.84
N LYS A 220 11.63 2.54 35.66
CA LYS A 220 10.20 2.30 35.93
C LYS A 220 9.43 3.61 35.90
N PHE A 221 8.11 3.52 35.74
CA PHE A 221 7.24 4.67 36.00
C PHE A 221 7.09 4.88 37.50
N ASP A 222 7.18 6.13 37.93
CA ASP A 222 6.98 6.53 39.32
C ASP A 222 5.50 6.85 39.55
N SER A 223 4.86 6.24 40.55
CA SER A 223 3.40 6.35 40.80
C SER A 223 3.08 7.32 41.91
#